data_AF-A0AAW8YL97-F1
#
_entry.id   AF-A0AAW8YL97-F1
#
_cell.length_a   1.000
_cell.length_b   1.000
_cell.length_c   1.000
_cell.angle_alpha   90.00
_cell.angle_beta   90.00
_cell.angle_gamma   90.00
#
_symmetry.space_group_name_H-M   'P 1'
#
loop_
_entity.id
_entity.type
_entity.pdbx_description
1 polymer ?
#
loop_
_entity_poly.entity_id
_entity_poly.type
_entity_poly.pdbx_seq_one_letter_code
_entity_poly.pdbx_strand_id
1 'polypeptide(L)' 'SVEITKSHPEASLLWASTREVYNVFEAQQMGVDIITVPPALITKLSKTGKAALEISVDTVKGFQRDIEES' A
#
# COMPACT_ATOMS: atom_id res chain seq x y z
N SER A 1 -21.44 -4.09 -6.42
CA SER A 1 -21.31 -3.50 -5.07
C SER A 1 -21.04 -2.01 -5.13
N VAL A 2 -19.96 -1.55 -5.78
CA VAL A 2 -19.66 -0.11 -5.93
C VAL A 2 -20.86 0.69 -6.47
N GLU A 3 -21.44 0.28 -7.60
CA GLU A 3 -22.59 1.00 -8.19
C GLU A 3 -23.83 1.01 -7.29
N ILE A 4 -24.02 -0.02 -6.47
CA ILE A 4 -25.13 -0.10 -5.52
C ILE A 4 -24.88 0.85 -4.36
N THR A 5 -23.65 0.92 -3.84
CA THR A 5 -23.31 1.87 -2.77
C THR A 5 -23.40 3.31 -3.27
N LYS A 6 -23.01 3.60 -4.52
CA LYS A 6 -23.14 4.94 -5.11
C LYS A 6 -24.59 5.45 -5.17
N SER A 7 -25.58 4.57 -5.26
CA SER A 7 -27.00 4.98 -5.21
C SER A 7 -27.52 5.26 -3.79
N HIS A 8 -26.71 4.99 -2.75
CA HIS A 8 -27.04 5.18 -1.34
C HIS A 8 -25.98 6.09 -0.68
N PRO A 9 -26.13 7.43 -0.75
CA PRO A 9 -25.11 8.37 -0.28
C PRO A 9 -24.81 8.28 1.23
N GLU A 10 -25.70 7.68 2.02
CA GLU A 10 -25.52 7.37 3.43
C GLU A 10 -24.67 6.12 3.71
N ALA A 11 -24.39 5.31 2.69
CA ALA A 11 -23.64 4.07 2.80
C ALA A 11 -22.20 4.23 2.30
N SER A 12 -21.26 3.53 2.94
CA SER A 12 -19.86 3.46 2.51
C SER A 12 -19.45 2.01 2.26
N LEU A 13 -18.71 1.77 1.19
CA LEU A 13 -18.20 0.48 0.80
C LEU A 13 -16.86 0.20 1.51
N LEU A 14 -16.83 -0.86 2.30
CA LEU A 14 -15.66 -1.32 3.04
C LEU A 14 -15.05 -2.58 2.40
N TRP A 15 -13.77 -2.52 2.04
CA TRP A 15 -12.97 -3.68 1.63
C TRP A 15 -12.14 -4.20 2.81
N ALA A 16 -12.49 -5.38 3.34
CA ALA A 16 -11.93 -5.87 4.60
C ALA A 16 -10.74 -6.87 4.47
N SER A 17 -10.62 -7.58 3.34
CA SER A 17 -9.67 -8.71 3.19
C SER A 17 -8.56 -8.41 2.18
N THR A 18 -7.68 -7.47 2.52
CA THR A 18 -6.54 -7.09 1.67
C THR A 18 -5.40 -8.10 1.84
N ARG A 19 -5.01 -8.80 0.78
CA ARG A 19 -3.96 -9.84 0.81
C ARG A 19 -2.66 -9.39 0.17
N GLU A 20 -2.75 -8.46 -0.77
CA GLU A 20 -1.61 -7.97 -1.56
C GLU A 20 -1.61 -6.45 -1.60
N VAL A 21 -0.43 -5.86 -1.79
CA VAL A 21 -0.30 -4.41 -2.01
C VAL A 21 -1.10 -3.97 -3.23
N TYR A 22 -1.20 -4.85 -4.25
CA TYR A 22 -1.95 -4.58 -5.47
C TYR A 22 -3.44 -4.25 -5.22
N ASN A 23 -4.07 -4.91 -4.24
CA ASN A 23 -5.48 -4.70 -3.92
C ASN A 23 -5.79 -3.26 -3.47
N VAL A 24 -4.79 -2.52 -2.96
CA VAL A 24 -4.96 -1.10 -2.63
C VAL A 24 -5.17 -0.27 -3.89
N PHE A 25 -4.42 -0.56 -4.96
CA PHE A 25 -4.59 0.12 -6.25
C PHE A 25 -5.90 -0.28 -6.92
N GLU A 26 -6.30 -1.55 -6.84
CA GLU A 26 -7.60 -2.01 -7.35
C GLU A 26 -8.77 -1.31 -6.64
N ALA A 27 -8.75 -1.26 -5.31
CA ALA A 27 -9.79 -0.58 -4.53
C ALA A 27 -9.89 0.90 -4.89
N GLN A 28 -8.75 1.57 -5.09
CA GLN A 28 -8.71 2.96 -5.56
C GLN A 28 -9.29 3.10 -6.98
N GLN A 29 -8.91 2.24 -7.92
CA GLN A 29 -9.42 2.27 -9.30
C GLN A 29 -10.92 1.99 -9.37
N MET A 30 -11.42 1.10 -8.51
CA MET A 30 -12.84 0.76 -8.42
C MET A 30 -13.67 1.82 -7.70
N GLY A 31 -13.05 2.79 -7.01
CA GLY A 31 -13.75 3.83 -6.26
C GLY A 31 -14.41 3.31 -4.99
N VAL A 32 -13.71 2.46 -4.23
CA VAL A 32 -14.12 1.98 -2.91
C VAL A 32 -13.87 3.06 -1.86
N ASP A 33 -14.80 3.25 -0.93
CA ASP A 33 -14.72 4.32 0.07
C ASP A 33 -13.69 4.05 1.18
N ILE A 34 -13.65 2.81 1.68
CA ILE A 34 -12.80 2.42 2.81
C ILE A 34 -12.14 1.08 2.51
N ILE A 35 -10.84 0.96 2.77
CA ILE A 35 -10.10 -0.30 2.72
C ILE A 35 -9.34 -0.53 4.03
N THR A 36 -9.39 -1.74 4.57
CA THR A 36 -8.56 -2.13 5.72
C THR A 36 -7.38 -2.96 5.25
N VAL A 37 -6.18 -2.54 5.63
CA VAL A 37 -4.92 -3.15 5.19
C VAL A 37 -4.12 -3.60 6.40
N PRO A 38 -3.64 -4.86 6.44
CA PRO A 38 -2.74 -5.32 7.50
C PRO A 38 -1.48 -4.45 7.59
N PRO A 39 -0.93 -4.17 8.80
CA PRO A 39 0.24 -3.32 8.96
C PRO A 39 1.46 -3.73 8.11
N ALA A 40 1.66 -5.04 7.93
CA ALA A 40 2.74 -5.57 7.10
C ALA A 40 2.64 -5.16 5.62
N LEU A 41 1.43 -5.03 5.09
CA LEU A 41 1.21 -4.55 3.72
C LEU A 41 1.35 -3.03 3.62
N ILE A 42 0.99 -2.27 4.67
CA ILE A 42 1.20 -0.81 4.73
C ILE A 42 2.70 -0.48 4.62
N THR A 43 3.56 -1.20 5.35
CA THR A 43 5.02 -1.02 5.27
C THR A 43 5.59 -1.37 3.88
N LYS A 44 4.96 -2.30 3.16
CA LYS A 44 5.36 -2.61 1.78
C LYS A 44 4.86 -1.53 0.81
N LEU A 45 3.63 -1.04 1.01
CA LEU A 45 3.04 0.04 0.22
C LEU A 45 3.85 1.33 0.34
N SER A 46 4.37 1.68 1.52
CA SER A 46 5.19 2.89 1.68
C SER A 46 6.52 2.88 0.91
N LYS A 47 6.96 1.70 0.43
CA LYS A 47 8.12 1.55 -0.45
C LYS A 47 7.77 1.67 -1.93
N THR A 48 6.48 1.69 -2.28
CA THR A 48 6.02 1.90 -3.66
C THR A 48 6.28 3.35 -4.10
N GLY A 49 6.56 3.57 -5.38
CA GLY A 49 6.82 4.89 -5.93
C GLY A 49 8.25 5.42 -5.74
N LYS A 50 9.12 4.73 -4.96
CA LYS A 50 10.56 5.03 -4.93
C LYS A 50 11.20 4.74 -6.28
N ALA A 51 12.09 5.63 -6.73
CA ALA A 51 12.86 5.37 -7.94
C ALA A 51 13.80 4.18 -7.72
N ALA A 52 14.03 3.35 -8.75
CA ALA A 52 14.92 2.19 -8.65
C ALA A 52 16.32 2.60 -8.12
N LEU A 53 16.82 3.75 -8.57
CA LEU A 53 18.10 4.31 -8.11
C LEU A 53 18.09 4.63 -6.60
N GLU A 54 17.01 5.20 -6.07
CA GLU A 54 16.89 5.49 -4.63
C GLU A 54 16.90 4.21 -3.80
N ILE A 55 16.23 3.17 -4.27
CA ILE A 55 16.23 1.85 -3.63
C ILE A 55 17.64 1.25 -3.60
N SER A 56 18.38 1.36 -4.72
CA SER A 56 19.76 0.90 -4.80
C SER A 56 20.68 1.67 -3.85
N VAL A 57 20.54 3.01 -3.80
CA VAL A 57 21.33 3.86 -2.91
C VAL A 57 21.04 3.56 -1.43
N ASP A 58 19.76 3.41 -1.06
CA ASP A 58 19.35 3.04 0.31
C ASP A 58 19.95 1.69 0.72
N THR A 59 20.03 0.75 -0.22
CA THR A 59 20.61 -0.59 -0.01
C THR A 59 22.12 -0.51 0.25
N VAL A 60 22.86 0.24 -0.56
CA VAL A 60 24.32 0.44 -0.38
C VAL A 60 24.62 1.14 0.95
N LYS A 61 23.82 2.16 1.31
CA LYS A 61 23.93 2.83 2.63
C LYS A 61 23.60 1.89 3.79
N GLY A 62 22.72 0.91 3.59
CA GLY A 62 22.45 -0.15 4.56
C GLY A 62 23.70 -0.99 4.81
N PHE A 63 24.31 -1.52 3.75
CA PHE A 63 25.54 -2.30 3.86
C PHE A 63 26.69 -1.54 4.54
N GLN A 64 26.83 -0.23 4.27
CA GLN A 64 27.85 0.58 4.95
C GLN A 64 27.60 0.64 6.46
N ARG A 65 26.36 0.87 6.91
CA ARG A 65 26.01 0.90 8.33
C ARG A 65 26.30 -0.44 9.02
N ASP A 66 25.96 -1.55 8.37
CA ASP A 66 26.22 -2.89 8.92
C ASP A 66 27.73 -3.12 9.15
N ILE A 67 28.58 -2.58 8.27
CA ILE A 67 30.05 -2.63 8.42
C ILE A 67 30.51 -1.75 9.58
N GLU A 68 29.95 -0.55 9.74
CA GLU A 68 30.32 0.41 10.80
C GLU A 68 29.86 -0.04 12.21
N GLU A 69 28.80 -0.85 12.28
CA GLU A 69 28.28 -1.43 13.53
C GLU A 69 28.98 -2.75 13.94
N SER A 70 29.86 -3.30 13.09
CA SER A 70 30.65 -4.52 13.33
C SER A 70 32.03 -4.22 13.95
#